data_AF-A0A1W9US58-F1
#
_entry.id   AF-A0A1W9US58-F1
#
_cell.length_a   1.000
_cell.length_b   1.000
_cell.length_c   1.000
_cell.angle_alpha   90.00
_cell.angle_beta   90.00
_cell.angle_gamma   90.00
#
_symmetry.space_group_name_H-M   'P 1'
#
loop_
_entity.id
_entity.type
_entity.pdbx_description
1 polymer ?
#
loop_
_entity_poly.entity_id
_entity_poly.type
_entity_poly.pdbx_seq_one_letter_code
_entity_poly.pdbx_strand_id
1 'polypeptide(L)'
;MKNKLLRMIEIIQDGYPEPLLAEFKTEKVLPLDQRIDLIGLARDFHQNRADELWIKNGKKRSKIEQIAAAQADLARFVFGCLTGDAKEYVESATAAMITLGRQGEMDLIKTLTR
;
A
#
# COMPACT_ATOMS: atom_id res chain seq x y z
N MET A 1 13.11 -1.06 11.24
CA MET A 1 12.38 -1.10 9.94
C MET A 1 11.15 -2.00 9.98
N LYS A 2 11.22 -3.23 10.56
CA LYS A 2 10.09 -4.17 10.64
C LYS A 2 8.77 -3.51 11.12
N ASN A 3 8.79 -2.76 12.21
CA ASN A 3 7.60 -2.07 12.74
C ASN A 3 7.04 -0.98 11.79
N LYS A 4 7.91 -0.34 10.99
CA LYS A 4 7.50 0.71 10.04
C LYS A 4 6.85 0.12 8.79
N LEU A 5 7.43 -0.98 8.28
CA LEU A 5 6.85 -1.73 7.16
C LEU A 5 5.49 -2.32 7.55
N LEU A 6 5.39 -2.91 8.75
CA LEU A 6 4.14 -3.44 9.29
C LEU A 6 3.06 -2.36 9.40
N ARG A 7 3.44 -1.13 9.77
CA ARG A 7 2.49 -0.01 9.82
C ARG A 7 1.94 0.34 8.44
N MET A 8 2.76 0.31 7.40
CA MET A 8 2.27 0.51 6.02
C MET A 8 1.36 -0.62 5.56
N ILE A 9 1.70 -1.85 5.91
CA ILE A 9 0.89 -3.03 5.58
C ILE A 9 -0.47 -2.97 6.28
N GLU A 10 -0.54 -2.48 7.51
CA GLU A 10 -1.80 -2.27 8.22
C GLU A 10 -2.72 -1.28 7.49
N ILE A 11 -2.15 -0.22 6.89
CA ILE A 11 -2.92 0.76 6.11
C ILE A 11 -3.42 0.14 4.78
N ILE A 12 -2.60 -0.72 4.15
CA ILE A 12 -2.95 -1.43 2.92
C ILE A 12 -4.01 -2.52 3.19
N GLN A 13 -3.99 -3.15 4.37
CA GLN A 13 -4.96 -4.19 4.76
C GLN A 13 -6.40 -3.67 4.78
N ASP A 14 -6.61 -2.39 5.07
CA ASP A 14 -7.95 -1.82 5.17
C ASP A 14 -8.72 -1.99 3.84
N GLY A 15 -9.78 -2.78 3.86
CA GLY A 15 -10.56 -3.11 2.67
C GLY A 15 -9.93 -4.15 1.72
N TYR A 16 -8.78 -4.73 2.04
CA TYR A 16 -8.24 -5.93 1.39
C TYR A 16 -8.74 -7.19 2.12
N PRO A 17 -9.28 -8.21 1.43
CA PRO A 17 -9.98 -9.33 2.07
C PRO A 17 -9.04 -10.36 2.72
N GLU A 18 -7.81 -10.52 2.22
CA GLU A 18 -6.86 -11.52 2.72
C GLU A 18 -6.06 -10.97 3.92
N PRO A 19 -5.60 -11.83 4.85
CA PRO A 19 -4.97 -11.42 6.10
C PRO A 19 -3.49 -11.00 5.94
N LEU A 20 -3.22 -10.09 5.01
CA LEU A 20 -1.90 -9.56 4.67
C LEU A 20 -1.07 -9.16 5.90
N LEU A 21 -1.66 -8.43 6.86
CA LEU A 21 -0.93 -8.01 8.06
C LEU A 21 -0.49 -9.20 8.93
N ALA A 22 -1.30 -10.25 9.01
CA ALA A 22 -0.98 -11.44 9.79
C ALA A 22 0.23 -12.17 9.18
N GLU A 23 0.24 -12.32 7.85
CA GLU A 23 1.34 -12.96 7.11
C GLU A 23 2.69 -12.29 7.36
N PHE A 24 2.72 -10.95 7.45
CA PHE A 24 3.94 -10.20 7.75
C PHE A 24 4.33 -10.16 9.25
N LYS A 25 3.39 -10.47 10.15
CA LYS A 25 3.62 -10.52 11.60
C LYS A 25 4.17 -11.86 12.09
N THR A 26 4.06 -12.92 11.30
CA THR A 26 4.47 -14.28 11.68
C THR A 26 5.92 -14.37 12.21
N GLU A 27 6.14 -15.28 13.17
CA GLU A 27 7.48 -15.57 13.69
C GLU A 27 8.39 -16.21 12.63
N LYS A 28 7.81 -17.02 11.75
CA LYS A 28 8.44 -17.49 10.51
C LYS A 28 8.25 -16.45 9.42
N VAL A 29 9.21 -15.55 9.28
CA VAL A 29 9.24 -14.56 8.20
C VAL A 29 9.12 -15.29 6.86
N LEU A 30 8.05 -15.00 6.12
CA LEU A 30 7.88 -15.51 4.76
C LEU A 30 9.11 -15.18 3.89
N PRO A 31 9.51 -16.08 2.97
CA PRO A 31 10.52 -15.78 1.97
C PRO A 31 10.26 -14.43 1.27
N LEU A 32 11.33 -13.75 0.84
CA LEU A 32 11.20 -12.44 0.20
C LEU A 32 10.24 -12.46 -0.99
N ASP A 33 10.37 -13.45 -1.87
CA ASP A 33 9.53 -13.58 -3.08
C ASP A 33 8.04 -13.70 -2.72
N GLN A 34 7.70 -14.49 -1.70
CA GLN A 34 6.30 -14.60 -1.24
C GLN A 34 5.77 -13.29 -0.68
N ARG A 35 6.60 -12.50 0.01
CA ARG A 35 6.20 -11.17 0.50
C ARG A 35 5.99 -10.19 -0.66
N ILE A 36 6.83 -10.27 -1.69
CA ILE A 36 6.69 -9.48 -2.91
C ILE A 36 5.36 -9.84 -3.60
N ASP A 37 5.06 -11.13 -3.77
CA ASP A 37 3.83 -11.62 -4.38
C ASP A 37 2.59 -11.14 -3.62
N LEU A 38 2.57 -11.29 -2.29
CA LEU A 38 1.44 -10.86 -1.45
C LEU A 38 1.17 -9.35 -1.58
N ILE A 39 2.21 -8.52 -1.58
CA ILE A 39 2.06 -7.08 -1.76
C ILE A 39 1.63 -6.74 -3.20
N GLY A 40 2.12 -7.48 -4.19
CA GLY A 40 1.66 -7.38 -5.58
C GLY A 40 0.16 -7.64 -5.70
N LEU A 41 -0.33 -8.71 -5.07
CA LEU A 41 -1.77 -9.04 -5.04
C LEU A 41 -2.60 -7.95 -4.36
N ALA A 42 -2.14 -7.42 -3.23
CA ALA A 42 -2.83 -6.33 -2.54
C ALA A 42 -2.86 -5.03 -3.37
N ARG A 43 -1.74 -4.70 -4.04
CA ARG A 43 -1.66 -3.58 -4.99
C ARG A 43 -2.69 -3.72 -6.11
N ASP A 44 -2.70 -4.86 -6.77
CA ASP A 44 -3.56 -5.10 -7.94
C ASP A 44 -5.03 -5.12 -7.54
N PHE A 45 -5.36 -5.68 -6.37
CA PHE A 45 -6.71 -5.62 -5.82
C PHE A 45 -7.19 -4.17 -5.64
N HIS A 46 -6.40 -3.33 -4.98
CA HIS A 46 -6.80 -1.94 -4.71
C HIS A 46 -6.86 -1.09 -5.98
N GLN A 47 -5.97 -1.34 -6.94
CA GLN A 47 -6.02 -0.72 -8.26
C GLN A 47 -7.32 -1.08 -9.00
N ASN A 48 -7.62 -2.38 -9.11
CA ASN A 48 -8.85 -2.85 -9.76
C ASN A 48 -10.10 -2.29 -9.06
N ARG A 49 -10.10 -2.26 -7.72
CA ARG A 49 -11.19 -1.68 -6.94
C ARG A 49 -11.37 -0.18 -7.22
N ALA A 50 -10.29 0.59 -7.32
CA ALA A 50 -10.36 2.01 -7.68
C ALA A 50 -10.98 2.19 -9.06
N ASP A 51 -10.53 1.40 -10.05
CA ASP A 51 -11.03 1.45 -11.42
C ASP A 51 -12.50 1.06 -11.52
N GLU A 52 -12.93 0.00 -10.81
CA GLU A 52 -14.33 -0.40 -10.72
C GLU A 52 -15.22 0.69 -10.11
N LEU A 53 -14.76 1.31 -9.02
CA LEU A 53 -15.49 2.40 -8.38
C LEU A 53 -15.59 3.63 -9.28
N TRP A 54 -14.52 3.95 -10.02
CA TRP A 54 -14.51 5.03 -10.99
C TRP A 54 -15.54 4.78 -12.11
N ILE A 55 -15.55 3.58 -12.68
CA ILE A 55 -16.51 3.18 -13.71
C ILE A 55 -17.94 3.22 -13.17
N LYS A 56 -18.18 2.61 -11.99
CA LYS A 56 -19.50 2.58 -11.34
C LYS A 56 -20.03 3.97 -11.02
N ASN A 57 -19.14 4.92 -10.73
CA ASN A 57 -19.49 6.32 -10.48
C ASN A 57 -19.57 7.17 -11.76
N GLY A 58 -19.68 6.54 -12.94
CA GLY A 58 -19.82 7.24 -14.22
C GLY A 58 -18.56 8.00 -14.62
N LYS A 59 -17.38 7.45 -14.33
CA LYS A 59 -16.06 8.05 -14.57
C LYS A 59 -15.84 9.38 -13.83
N LYS A 60 -16.53 9.58 -12.72
CA LYS A 60 -16.30 10.71 -11.81
C LYS A 60 -15.50 10.23 -10.61
N ARG A 61 -14.47 10.99 -10.25
CA ARG A 61 -13.68 10.70 -9.04
C ARG A 61 -14.57 10.74 -7.81
N SER A 62 -14.37 9.79 -6.90
CA SER A 62 -15.10 9.72 -5.64
C SER A 62 -14.13 9.54 -4.49
N LYS A 63 -14.54 9.86 -3.26
CA LYS A 63 -13.67 9.70 -2.09
C LYS A 63 -13.24 8.23 -1.88
N ILE A 64 -14.14 7.29 -2.10
CA ILE A 64 -13.86 5.86 -1.89
C ILE A 64 -12.90 5.33 -2.97
N GLU A 65 -13.06 5.79 -4.21
CA GLU A 65 -12.13 5.49 -5.30
C GLU A 65 -10.73 6.06 -5.03
N GLN A 66 -10.65 7.33 -4.61
CA GLN A 66 -9.36 7.95 -4.23
C GLN A 66 -8.66 7.22 -3.08
N ILE A 67 -9.43 6.72 -2.10
CA ILE A 67 -8.89 5.90 -1.00
C ILE A 67 -8.30 4.60 -1.55
N ALA A 68 -9.04 3.87 -2.40
CA ALA A 68 -8.56 2.64 -3.00
C ALA A 68 -7.29 2.88 -3.86
N ALA A 69 -7.28 3.93 -4.68
CA ALA A 69 -6.10 4.31 -5.47
C ALA A 69 -4.89 4.64 -4.57
N ALA A 70 -5.10 5.39 -3.49
CA ALA A 70 -4.04 5.69 -2.53
C ALA A 70 -3.49 4.43 -1.84
N GLN A 71 -4.34 3.44 -1.56
CA GLN A 71 -3.88 2.16 -1.01
C GLN A 71 -3.06 1.36 -2.03
N ALA A 72 -3.42 1.40 -3.31
CA ALA A 72 -2.63 0.81 -4.38
C ALA A 72 -1.24 1.48 -4.52
N ASP A 73 -1.19 2.82 -4.49
CA ASP A 73 0.06 3.58 -4.52
C ASP A 73 0.95 3.27 -3.31
N LEU A 74 0.36 3.16 -2.11
CA LEU A 74 1.10 2.78 -0.92
C LEU A 74 1.62 1.34 -0.99
N ALA A 75 0.83 0.40 -1.53
CA ALA A 75 1.26 -0.97 -1.77
C ALA A 75 2.40 -1.03 -2.80
N ARG A 76 2.35 -0.19 -3.84
CA ARG A 76 3.44 -0.05 -4.82
C ARG A 76 4.73 0.46 -4.19
N PHE A 77 4.64 1.40 -3.26
CA PHE A 77 5.79 1.85 -2.49
C PHE A 77 6.38 0.74 -1.62
N VAL A 78 5.53 -0.03 -0.92
CA VAL A 78 5.97 -1.18 -0.13
C VAL A 78 6.61 -2.25 -1.00
N PHE A 79 6.06 -2.51 -2.19
CA PHE A 79 6.67 -3.38 -3.20
C PHE A 79 8.07 -2.88 -3.59
N GLY A 80 8.22 -1.58 -3.85
CA GLY A 80 9.52 -0.94 -4.10
C GLY A 80 10.49 -1.10 -2.92
N CYS A 81 10.01 -1.03 -1.68
CA CYS A 81 10.86 -1.29 -0.49
C CYS A 81 11.40 -2.72 -0.45
N LEU A 82 10.62 -3.70 -0.92
CA LEU A 82 11.03 -5.10 -0.93
C LEU A 82 11.95 -5.45 -2.10
N THR A 83 11.85 -4.71 -3.20
CA THR A 83 12.61 -4.96 -4.45
C THR A 83 13.84 -4.07 -4.61
N GLY A 84 13.93 -2.96 -3.86
CA GLY A 84 15.04 -2.00 -3.92
C GLY A 84 14.70 -0.68 -4.64
N ASP A 85 13.50 -0.56 -5.20
CA ASP A 85 13.09 0.57 -6.06
C ASP A 85 12.18 1.59 -5.35
N ALA A 86 12.16 1.60 -4.01
CA ALA A 86 11.25 2.45 -3.22
C ALA A 86 11.33 3.95 -3.55
N LYS A 87 12.51 4.43 -3.99
CA LYS A 87 12.75 5.84 -4.32
C LYS A 87 11.87 6.33 -5.48
N GLU A 88 11.55 5.46 -6.43
CA GLU A 88 10.68 5.79 -7.57
C GLU A 88 9.24 6.09 -7.15
N TYR A 89 8.84 5.64 -5.96
CA TYR A 89 7.46 5.70 -5.48
C TYR A 89 7.27 6.66 -4.30
N VAL A 90 8.29 7.43 -3.92
CA VAL A 90 8.22 8.35 -2.76
C VAL A 90 7.13 9.40 -2.92
N GLU A 91 7.03 10.00 -4.10
CA GLU A 91 6.06 11.07 -4.37
C GLU A 91 4.63 10.54 -4.32
N SER A 92 4.36 9.42 -5.01
CA SER A 92 3.03 8.79 -5.00
C SER A 92 2.65 8.29 -3.62
N ALA A 93 3.58 7.70 -2.87
CA ALA A 93 3.32 7.27 -1.50
C ALA A 93 3.04 8.44 -0.55
N THR A 94 3.72 9.57 -0.74
CA THR A 94 3.46 10.80 0.03
C THR A 94 2.06 11.33 -0.25
N ALA A 95 1.67 11.39 -1.53
CA ALA A 95 0.32 11.78 -1.92
C ALA A 95 -0.74 10.81 -1.37
N ALA A 96 -0.47 9.50 -1.39
CA ALA A 96 -1.34 8.48 -0.82
C ALA A 96 -1.56 8.70 0.69
N MET A 97 -0.51 8.94 1.46
CA MET A 97 -0.62 9.21 2.90
C MET A 97 -1.47 10.46 3.19
N ILE A 98 -1.41 11.49 2.35
CA ILE A 98 -2.26 12.67 2.45
C ILE A 98 -3.73 12.31 2.18
N THR A 99 -4.01 11.60 1.09
CA THR A 99 -5.37 11.16 0.71
C THR A 99 -6.02 10.29 1.78
N LEU A 100 -5.23 9.44 2.44
CA LEU A 100 -5.67 8.56 3.53
C LEU A 100 -5.80 9.28 4.88
N GLY A 101 -5.50 10.59 4.95
CA GLY A 101 -5.54 11.36 6.20
C GLY A 101 -4.44 10.98 7.20
N ARG A 102 -3.33 10.40 6.72
CA ARG A 102 -2.22 9.84 7.51
C ARG A 102 -0.98 10.74 7.49
N GLN A 103 -1.15 12.05 7.38
CA GLN A 103 -0.07 13.03 7.27
C GLN A 103 0.92 12.97 8.45
N GLY A 104 0.44 12.63 9.65
CA GLY A 104 1.29 12.47 10.84
C GLY A 104 2.25 11.27 10.77
N GLU A 105 2.09 10.38 9.79
CA GLU A 105 2.87 9.15 9.61
C GLU A 105 3.78 9.21 8.36
N MET A 106 3.97 10.40 7.75
CA MET A 106 4.81 10.58 6.56
C MET A 106 6.30 10.31 6.81
N ASP A 107 6.77 10.34 8.05
CA ASP A 107 8.15 10.00 8.42
C ASP A 107 8.50 8.54 8.08
N LEU A 108 7.49 7.66 8.03
CA LEU A 108 7.62 6.27 7.61
C LEU A 108 8.18 6.17 6.18
N ILE A 109 7.66 6.97 5.24
CA ILE A 109 8.13 7.00 3.83
C ILE A 109 9.61 7.38 3.78
N LYS A 110 9.98 8.46 4.48
CA LYS A 110 11.37 8.94 4.54
C LYS A 110 12.31 7.92 5.16
N THR A 111 11.85 7.20 6.18
CA THR A 111 12.70 6.20 6.84
C THR A 111 12.89 4.95 5.99
N LEU A 112 11.86 4.54 5.24
CA LEU A 112 11.91 3.32 4.42
C LEU A 112 12.68 3.52 3.10
N THR A 113 13.06 4.76 2.76
CA THR A 113 13.80 5.11 1.54
C THR A 113 15.21 5.64 1.78
N ARG A 114 15.66 5.64 3.03
CA ARG A 114 17.05 5.91 3.42
C ARG A 114 17.89 4.65 3.28
#